data_AF-A0A2V5J499-F1
#
_entry.id   AF-A0A2V5J499-F1
#
_cell.length_a   1.000
_cell.length_b   1.000
_cell.length_c   1.000
_cell.angle_alpha   90.00
_cell.angle_beta   90.00
_cell.angle_gamma   90.00
#
_symmetry.space_group_name_H-M   'P 1'
#
loop_
_entity.id
_entity.type
_entity.pdbx_description
1 polymer ?
#
loop_
_entity_poly.entity_id
_entity_poly.type
_entity_poly.pdbx_seq_one_letter_code
_entity_poly.pdbx_strand_id
1 'polypeptide(L)'
;HDFAAIKHRGYTRVARELKALQNRLFDCTKFEKLVGYRCANLFFLILPEELFHDSEIPIGWGALVESDGALTLMRKPTWCETTAANRIRFLHRIAAAGTRSFNRQLEITFDEMAAERCRFGCSRNR
;
A
#
# COMPACT_ATOMS: atom_id res chain seq x y z
N HIS A 1 -11.00 -30.48 -19.20
CA HIS A 1 -11.90 -31.24 -18.32
C HIS A 1 -12.63 -30.25 -17.42
N ASP A 2 -13.95 -30.18 -17.56
CA ASP A 2 -14.81 -29.24 -16.82
C ASP A 2 -15.27 -29.89 -15.51
N PHE A 3 -14.66 -29.48 -14.40
CA PHE A 3 -14.95 -29.99 -13.07
C PHE A 3 -16.18 -29.30 -12.43
N ALA A 4 -16.79 -28.31 -13.08
CA ALA A 4 -17.99 -27.66 -12.58
C ALA A 4 -19.23 -28.58 -12.64
N ALA A 5 -19.22 -29.59 -13.52
CA ALA A 5 -20.31 -30.55 -13.70
C ALA A 5 -20.41 -31.59 -12.57
N ILE A 6 -19.32 -31.85 -11.83
CA ILE A 6 -19.29 -32.82 -10.74
C ILE A 6 -19.51 -32.03 -9.45
N LYS A 7 -20.78 -31.91 -9.02
CA LYS A 7 -21.21 -31.32 -7.74
C LYS A 7 -20.66 -32.11 -6.54
N HIS A 8 -19.35 -32.16 -6.37
CA HIS A 8 -18.72 -32.72 -5.21
C HIS A 8 -18.84 -31.68 -4.09
N ARG A 9 -19.88 -31.82 -3.24
CA ARG A 9 -20.05 -31.00 -2.02
C ARG A 9 -18.78 -30.91 -1.17
N GLY A 10 -17.89 -31.91 -1.27
CA GLY A 10 -16.57 -31.89 -0.63
C GLY A 10 -15.61 -30.84 -1.21
N TYR A 11 -15.61 -30.62 -2.53
CA TYR A 11 -14.70 -29.66 -3.17
C TYR A 11 -15.07 -28.21 -2.81
N THR A 12 -16.36 -27.87 -2.80
CA THR A 12 -16.80 -26.53 -2.39
C THR A 12 -16.57 -26.27 -0.91
N ARG A 13 -16.65 -27.31 -0.07
CA ARG A 13 -16.30 -27.25 1.35
C ARG A 13 -14.80 -27.01 1.54
N VAL A 14 -13.95 -27.80 0.90
CA VAL A 14 -12.48 -27.63 0.97
C VAL A 14 -12.07 -26.27 0.41
N ALA A 15 -12.67 -25.81 -0.69
CA ALA A 15 -12.40 -24.48 -1.23
C ALA A 15 -12.83 -23.34 -0.28
N ARG A 16 -13.95 -23.50 0.45
CA ARG A 16 -14.37 -22.53 1.48
C ARG A 16 -13.46 -22.57 2.71
N GLU A 17 -13.08 -23.75 3.17
CA GLU A 17 -12.16 -23.91 4.30
C GLU A 17 -10.77 -23.37 3.96
N LEU A 18 -10.27 -23.63 2.75
CA LEU A 18 -9.04 -23.05 2.23
C LEU A 18 -9.13 -21.53 2.17
N LYS A 19 -10.24 -20.98 1.65
CA LYS A 19 -10.45 -19.53 1.59
C LYS A 19 -10.58 -18.90 2.98
N ALA A 20 -11.23 -19.56 3.93
CA ALA A 20 -11.33 -19.10 5.31
C ALA A 20 -9.97 -19.15 6.03
N LEU A 21 -9.16 -20.17 5.79
CA LEU A 21 -7.82 -20.30 6.35
C LEU A 21 -6.86 -19.28 5.73
N GLN A 22 -6.92 -19.10 4.41
CA GLN A 22 -6.23 -18.02 3.72
C GLN A 22 -6.63 -16.68 4.34
N ASN A 23 -7.93 -16.35 4.37
CA ASN A 23 -8.40 -15.09 4.97
C ASN A 23 -7.92 -14.92 6.42
N ARG A 24 -7.87 -15.96 7.25
CA ARG A 24 -7.36 -15.86 8.63
C ARG A 24 -5.85 -15.63 8.72
N LEU A 25 -5.06 -16.20 7.81
CA LEU A 25 -3.62 -15.93 7.70
C LEU A 25 -3.36 -14.50 7.20
N PHE A 26 -4.26 -14.00 6.37
CA PHE A 26 -4.14 -12.75 5.62
C PHE A 26 -4.69 -11.52 6.39
N ASP A 27 -5.85 -11.65 7.06
CA ASP A 27 -6.54 -10.61 7.85
C ASP A 27 -5.72 -10.07 9.05
N CYS A 28 -4.73 -10.85 9.50
CA CYS A 28 -3.85 -10.48 10.61
C CYS A 28 -2.56 -9.78 10.17
N THR A 29 -2.28 -9.66 8.86
CA THR A 29 -1.06 -8.99 8.40
C THR A 29 -1.34 -7.51 8.14
N LYS A 30 -0.44 -6.65 8.64
CA LYS A 30 -0.45 -5.20 8.40
C LYS A 30 -0.51 -4.86 6.89
N PHE A 31 -0.02 -5.76 6.05
CA PHE A 31 0.06 -5.62 4.59
C PHE A 31 -1.31 -5.58 3.92
N GLU A 32 -2.24 -6.46 4.28
CA GLU A 32 -3.56 -6.45 3.66
C GLU A 32 -4.39 -5.22 4.01
N LYS A 33 -4.26 -4.74 5.24
CA LYS A 33 -4.91 -3.49 5.67
C LYS A 33 -4.43 -2.30 4.83
N LEU A 34 -3.15 -2.25 4.45
CA LEU A 34 -2.62 -1.18 3.60
C LEU A 34 -3.24 -1.19 2.20
N VAL A 35 -3.46 -2.37 1.63
CA VAL A 35 -4.14 -2.54 0.34
C VAL A 35 -5.62 -2.17 0.48
N GLY A 36 -6.30 -2.68 1.51
CA GLY A 36 -7.72 -2.39 1.78
C GLY A 36 -7.99 -0.90 2.00
N TYR A 37 -7.09 -0.18 2.68
CA TYR A 37 -7.19 1.27 2.88
C TYR A 37 -6.74 2.11 1.68
N ARG A 38 -6.26 1.47 0.59
CA ARG A 38 -5.82 2.16 -0.64
C ARG A 38 -4.85 3.31 -0.35
N CYS A 39 -3.90 3.05 0.54
CA CYS A 39 -2.96 4.06 1.03
C CYS A 39 -1.88 4.44 0.01
N ALA A 40 -1.72 3.65 -1.04
CA ALA A 40 -0.78 3.88 -2.14
C ALA A 40 -1.32 3.22 -3.42
N ASN A 41 -0.77 3.63 -4.57
CA ASN A 41 -1.09 3.02 -5.86
C ASN A 41 -0.32 1.73 -6.13
N LEU A 42 0.87 1.58 -5.55
CA LEU A 42 1.74 0.43 -5.75
C LEU A 42 2.28 -0.02 -4.39
N PHE A 43 2.35 -1.32 -4.19
CA PHE A 43 2.86 -1.93 -2.97
C PHE A 43 4.05 -2.82 -3.31
N PHE A 44 5.19 -2.59 -2.66
CA PHE A 44 6.41 -3.35 -2.87
C PHE A 44 6.91 -3.92 -1.54
N LEU A 45 7.40 -5.15 -1.58
CA LEU A 45 8.28 -5.69 -0.56
C LEU A 45 9.73 -5.50 -1.01
N ILE A 46 10.57 -5.02 -0.10
CA ILE A 46 12.02 -4.95 -0.29
C ILE A 46 12.62 -6.04 0.57
N LEU A 47 13.39 -6.93 -0.05
CA LEU A 47 13.91 -8.14 0.59
C LEU A 47 15.38 -8.34 0.15
N PRO A 48 16.25 -8.84 1.04
CA PRO A 48 17.55 -9.39 0.64
C PRO A 48 17.37 -10.56 -0.33
N GLU A 49 18.36 -10.80 -1.19
CA GLU A 49 18.35 -11.89 -2.17
C GLU A 49 18.10 -13.27 -1.53
N GLU A 50 18.65 -13.51 -0.35
CA GLU A 50 18.55 -14.79 0.35
C GLU A 50 17.15 -15.08 0.89
N LEU A 51 16.32 -14.03 1.05
CA LEU A 51 14.95 -14.14 1.56
C LEU A 51 13.90 -14.06 0.45
N PHE A 52 14.31 -13.92 -0.81
CA PHE A 52 13.36 -13.82 -1.90
C PHE A 52 12.81 -15.19 -2.29
N HIS A 53 11.49 -15.35 -2.12
CA HIS A 53 10.76 -16.46 -2.71
C HIS A 53 9.46 -15.95 -3.34
N ASP A 54 9.32 -16.12 -4.67
CA ASP A 54 8.20 -15.53 -5.42
C ASP A 54 6.82 -15.96 -4.89
N SER A 55 6.71 -17.20 -4.42
CA SER A 55 5.46 -17.77 -3.89
C SER A 55 5.05 -17.19 -2.53
N GLU A 56 5.98 -16.55 -1.81
CA GLU A 56 5.71 -15.87 -0.54
C GLU A 56 5.28 -14.41 -0.73
N ILE A 57 5.44 -13.86 -1.94
CA ILE A 57 5.05 -12.49 -2.21
C ILE A 57 3.51 -12.40 -2.30
N PRO A 58 2.86 -11.55 -1.49
CA PRO A 58 1.41 -11.42 -1.48
C PRO A 58 0.86 -11.05 -2.86
N ILE A 59 -0.35 -11.52 -3.15
CA ILE A 59 -1.00 -11.27 -4.44
C ILE A 59 -1.19 -9.76 -4.63
N GLY A 60 -0.82 -9.26 -5.82
CA GLY A 60 -0.91 -7.84 -6.18
C GLY A 60 0.29 -6.99 -5.74
N TRP A 61 1.18 -7.53 -4.90
CA TRP A 61 2.41 -6.86 -4.49
C TRP A 61 3.54 -7.09 -5.49
N GLY A 62 4.45 -6.12 -5.54
CA GLY A 62 5.73 -6.23 -6.22
C GLY A 62 6.83 -6.63 -5.26
N ALA A 63 7.94 -7.11 -5.80
CA ALA A 63 9.12 -7.48 -5.04
C ALA A 63 10.35 -6.80 -5.64
N LEU A 64 11.06 -6.05 -4.80
CA LEU A 64 12.37 -5.49 -5.09
C LEU A 64 13.38 -6.28 -4.26
N VAL A 65 14.35 -6.88 -4.92
CA VAL A 65 15.41 -7.63 -4.27
C VAL A 65 16.65 -6.77 -4.19
N GLU A 66 17.17 -6.61 -2.98
CA GLU A 66 18.43 -5.93 -2.72
C GLU A 66 19.60 -6.91 -2.86
N SER A 67 20.53 -6.57 -3.74
CA SER A 67 21.79 -7.29 -3.95
C SER A 67 22.87 -6.27 -4.32
N ASP A 68 24.02 -6.33 -3.64
CA ASP A 68 25.17 -5.43 -3.85
C ASP A 68 24.83 -3.92 -3.85
N GLY A 69 23.88 -3.52 -3.00
CA GLY A 69 23.42 -2.13 -2.89
C GLY A 69 22.55 -1.65 -4.05
N ALA A 70 22.16 -2.55 -4.95
CA ALA A 70 21.21 -2.30 -6.02
C ALA A 70 19.86 -2.99 -5.73
N LEU A 71 18.77 -2.35 -6.14
CA LEU A 71 17.42 -2.92 -6.06
C LEU A 71 16.98 -3.40 -7.45
N THR A 72 16.71 -4.70 -7.57
CA THR A 72 16.23 -5.33 -8.80
C THR A 72 14.76 -5.68 -8.68
N LEU A 73 13.96 -5.32 -9.69
CA LEU A 73 12.54 -5.65 -9.72
C LEU A 73 12.33 -7.11 -10.14
N MET A 74 12.01 -7.97 -9.18
CA MET A 74 11.77 -9.39 -9.41
C MET A 74 10.30 -9.70 -9.73
N ARG A 75 9.38 -8.93 -9.13
CA ARG A 75 7.94 -9.07 -9.40
C ARG A 75 7.29 -7.70 -9.57
N LYS A 76 6.53 -7.53 -10.65
CA LYS A 76 5.80 -6.30 -10.93
C LYS A 76 4.53 -6.23 -10.06
N PRO A 77 4.31 -5.12 -9.32
CA PRO A 77 3.08 -4.91 -8.57
C PRO A 77 1.89 -4.65 -9.49
N THR A 78 0.70 -4.83 -8.95
CA THR A 78 -0.54 -4.39 -9.59
C THR A 78 -0.90 -2.98 -9.14
N TRP A 79 -1.42 -2.18 -10.07
CA TRP A 79 -1.93 -0.84 -9.76
C TRP A 79 -3.19 -0.91 -8.91
N CYS A 80 -3.19 -0.24 -7.77
CA CYS A 80 -4.34 -0.04 -6.90
C CYS A 80 -4.91 1.36 -7.12
N GLU A 81 -6.19 1.45 -7.50
CA GLU A 81 -6.83 2.74 -7.69
C GLU A 81 -7.16 3.39 -6.34
N THR A 82 -6.78 4.66 -6.16
CA THR A 82 -7.09 5.45 -4.96
C THR A 82 -7.97 6.64 -5.32
N THR A 83 -8.79 7.10 -4.37
CA THR A 83 -9.64 8.27 -4.57
C THR A 83 -8.79 9.53 -4.77
N ALA A 84 -9.31 10.49 -5.53
CA ALA A 84 -8.64 11.78 -5.75
C ALA A 84 -8.32 12.50 -4.43
N ALA A 85 -9.23 12.44 -3.46
CA ALA A 85 -9.03 13.01 -2.13
C ALA A 85 -7.83 12.38 -1.39
N ASN A 86 -7.71 11.05 -1.43
CA ASN A 86 -6.59 10.34 -0.81
C ASN A 86 -5.26 10.65 -1.50
N ARG A 87 -5.25 10.78 -2.85
CA ARG A 87 -4.06 11.18 -3.60
C ARG A 87 -3.53 12.54 -3.16
N ILE A 88 -4.39 13.54 -3.09
CA ILE A 88 -4.01 14.90 -2.66
C ILE A 88 -3.48 14.87 -1.22
N ARG A 89 -4.18 14.18 -0.32
CA ARG A 89 -3.78 14.08 1.09
C ARG A 89 -2.44 13.37 1.26
N PHE A 90 -2.17 12.35 0.45
CA PHE A 90 -0.90 11.63 0.43
C PHE A 90 0.24 12.51 -0.06
N LEU A 91 0.07 13.19 -1.20
CA LEU A 91 1.07 14.13 -1.73
C LEU A 91 1.38 15.26 -0.74
N HIS A 92 0.35 15.81 -0.09
CA HIS A 92 0.54 16.80 0.95
C HIS A 92 1.36 16.26 2.13
N ARG A 93 1.13 15.01 2.55
CA ARG A 93 1.92 14.37 3.62
C ARG A 93 3.36 14.14 3.20
N ILE A 94 3.62 13.76 1.94
CA ILE A 94 4.98 13.63 1.40
C ILE A 94 5.67 14.99 1.43
N ALA A 95 5.04 16.04 0.89
CA ALA A 95 5.60 17.39 0.88
C ALA A 95 5.88 17.88 2.31
N ALA A 96 4.93 17.70 3.23
CA ALA A 96 5.09 18.07 4.64
C ALA A 96 6.13 17.23 5.38
N ALA A 97 6.44 16.00 4.94
CA ALA A 97 7.50 15.16 5.51
C ALA A 97 8.88 15.52 4.94
N GLY A 98 8.98 15.68 3.62
CA GLY A 98 10.23 16.03 2.94
C GLY A 98 10.72 17.42 3.31
N THR A 99 9.81 18.36 3.58
CA THR A 99 10.18 19.73 3.97
C THR A 99 10.49 19.90 5.46
N ARG A 100 10.29 18.88 6.33
CA ARG A 100 10.47 19.06 7.80
C ARG A 100 11.86 19.54 8.19
N SER A 101 12.91 18.97 7.59
CA SER A 101 14.29 19.34 7.91
C SER A 101 14.58 20.77 7.45
N PHE A 102 14.08 21.14 6.28
CA PHE A 102 14.25 22.48 5.71
C PHE A 102 13.45 23.54 6.48
N ASN A 103 12.20 23.26 6.82
CA ASN A 103 11.35 24.15 7.61
C ASN A 103 11.93 24.37 9.01
N ARG A 104 12.55 23.34 9.61
CA ARG A 104 13.25 23.48 10.89
C ARG A 104 14.46 24.42 10.78
N GLN A 105 15.22 24.33 9.69
CA GLN A 105 16.38 25.20 9.45
C GLN A 105 15.97 26.66 9.18
N LEU A 106 14.81 26.86 8.58
CA LEU A 106 14.26 28.19 8.28
C LEU A 106 13.37 28.75 9.41
N GLU A 107 13.28 28.07 10.56
CA GLU A 107 12.41 28.44 11.69
C GLU A 107 10.92 28.60 11.31
N ILE A 108 10.50 28.03 10.18
CA ILE A 108 9.11 28.06 9.74
C ILE A 108 8.31 27.15 10.66
N THR A 109 7.50 27.75 11.51
CA THR A 109 6.75 27.03 12.54
C THR A 109 5.48 26.41 11.96
N PHE A 110 5.03 25.33 12.60
CA PHE A 110 3.79 24.64 12.19
C PHE A 110 2.56 25.56 12.31
N ASP A 111 2.60 26.51 13.25
CA ASP A 111 1.56 27.51 13.49
C ASP A 111 1.47 28.52 12.34
N GLU A 112 2.58 28.95 11.75
CA GLU A 112 2.60 29.82 10.56
C GLU A 112 2.03 29.10 9.34
N MET A 113 2.37 27.83 9.13
CA MET A 113 1.78 27.02 8.06
C MET A 113 0.29 26.77 8.26
N ALA A 114 -0.15 26.55 9.50
CA ALA A 114 -1.55 26.36 9.84
C ALA A 114 -2.37 27.66 9.68
N ALA A 115 -1.81 28.80 10.09
CA ALA A 115 -2.42 30.12 9.90
C ALA A 115 -2.60 30.45 8.42
N GLU A 116 -1.61 30.13 7.58
CA GLU A 116 -1.70 30.33 6.14
C GLU A 116 -2.75 29.41 5.48
N ARG A 117 -2.87 28.15 5.93
CA ARG A 117 -3.96 27.25 5.50
C ARG A 117 -5.35 27.78 5.85
N CYS A 118 -5.51 28.44 7.00
CA CYS A 118 -6.77 29.10 7.37
C CYS A 118 -7.08 30.29 6.46
N ARG A 119 -6.07 31.08 6.05
CA ARG A 119 -6.25 32.18 5.08
C ARG A 119 -6.73 31.69 3.72
N PHE A 120 -6.11 30.64 3.18
CA PHE A 120 -6.49 30.06 1.88
C PHE A 120 -7.78 29.21 1.92
N GLY A 121 -8.15 28.67 3.11
CA GLY A 121 -9.41 27.97 3.31
C GLY A 121 -10.62 28.91 3.37
N CYS A 122 -10.43 30.12 3.90
CA CYS A 122 -11.51 31.11 4.05
C CYS A 122 -11.82 31.87 2.75
N SER A 123 -10.95 31.82 1.73
CA SER A 123 -11.13 32.51 0.44
C SER A 123 -11.92 31.70 -0.62
N ARG A 124 -12.44 30.51 -0.28
CA ARG A 124 -13.19 29.63 -1.22
C ARG A 124 -14.71 29.71 -1.12
N ASN A 125 -15.24 30.67 -0.36
CA ASN A 125 -16.70 30.87 -0.22
C ASN A 125 -17.10 32.31 -0.55
N ARG A 126 -16.77 32.76 -1.76
CA ARG A 126 -17.37 33.95 -2.37
C ARG A 126 -17.52 33.74 -3.87
#